data_AF-A0A2C9C9P1-F1
#
_entry.id   AF-A0A2C9C9P1-F1
#
_cell.length_a   1.000
_cell.length_b   1.000
_cell.length_c   1.000
_cell.angle_alpha   90.00
_cell.angle_beta   90.00
_cell.angle_gamma   90.00
#
_symmetry.space_group_name_H-M   'P 1'
#
loop_
_entity.id
_entity.type
_entity.pdbx_description
1 polymer ?
#
loop_
_entity_poly.entity_id
_entity_poly.type
_entity_poly.pdbx_seq_one_letter_code
_entity_poly.pdbx_strand_id
1 'polypeptide(L)'
;MSKIAARKYNKILRRKKRKIEKRLKRKQWGDQKHPMFTAKNIHYEIAANSQAIACGGIGVIHQMAIRSGLVKEIDENLELLKRHIPYHESDHILNIAYNVLSGNVRLEDIELHRQDSGYLDALGAERMCALKYGIPEWLKIPPLRA
;
A
#
# COMPACT_ATOMS: atom_id res chain seq x y z
N MET A 1 20.35 1.19 28.10
CA MET A 1 19.00 1.78 27.94
C MET A 1 18.21 1.63 29.23
N SER A 2 17.51 2.67 29.69
CA SER A 2 16.64 2.60 30.89
C SER A 2 15.53 1.55 30.72
N LYS A 3 15.22 0.79 31.79
CA LYS A 3 14.12 -0.22 31.82
C LYS A 3 12.77 0.38 31.39
N ILE A 4 12.55 1.67 31.64
CA ILE A 4 11.32 2.40 31.26
C ILE A 4 11.26 2.62 29.74
N ALA A 5 12.38 3.02 29.12
CA ALA A 5 12.48 3.21 27.68
C ALA A 5 12.26 1.89 26.91
N ALA A 6 12.83 0.79 27.39
CA ALA A 6 12.64 -0.53 26.80
C ALA A 6 11.17 -1.01 26.87
N ARG A 7 10.48 -0.78 27.99
CA ARG A 7 9.04 -1.09 28.13
C ARG A 7 8.19 -0.25 27.16
N LYS A 8 8.47 1.05 27.03
CA LYS A 8 7.78 1.94 26.09
C LYS A 8 7.98 1.50 24.64
N TYR A 9 9.20 1.17 24.25
CA TYR A 9 9.54 0.68 22.91
C TYR A 9 8.81 -0.64 22.57
N ASN A 10 8.85 -1.63 23.47
CA ASN A 10 8.13 -2.89 23.29
C ASN A 10 6.61 -2.70 23.15
N LYS A 11 6.02 -1.73 23.88
CA LYS A 11 4.60 -1.37 23.73
C LYS A 11 4.30 -0.82 22.34
N ILE A 12 5.18 0.01 21.77
CA ILE A 12 5.03 0.55 20.41
C ILE A 12 5.12 -0.58 19.38
N LEU A 13 6.13 -1.45 19.48
CA LEU A 13 6.28 -2.59 18.56
C LEU A 13 5.05 -3.52 18.59
N ARG A 14 4.54 -3.86 19.78
CA ARG A 14 3.32 -4.68 19.92
C ARG A 14 2.11 -4.02 19.28
N ARG A 15 1.97 -2.70 19.38
CA ARG A 15 0.88 -1.95 18.74
C ARG A 15 1.00 -1.98 17.21
N LYS A 16 2.20 -1.75 16.66
CA LYS A 16 2.47 -1.84 15.22
C LYS A 16 2.14 -3.23 14.67
N LYS A 17 2.65 -4.28 15.34
CA LYS A 17 2.37 -5.68 14.98
C LYS A 17 0.87 -5.96 14.94
N ARG A 18 0.12 -5.57 15.98
CA ARG A 18 -1.35 -5.75 16.02
C ARG A 18 -2.08 -4.98 14.92
N LYS A 19 -1.63 -3.78 14.54
CA LYS A 19 -2.23 -3.02 13.43
C LYS A 19 -2.06 -3.77 12.11
N ILE A 20 -0.84 -4.24 11.83
CA ILE A 20 -0.53 -5.01 10.62
C ILE A 20 -1.29 -6.33 10.58
N GLU A 21 -1.29 -7.09 11.67
CA GLU A 21 -2.07 -8.33 11.77
C GLU A 21 -3.54 -8.11 11.44
N LYS A 22 -4.15 -7.02 11.97
CA LYS A 22 -5.54 -6.67 11.65
C LYS A 22 -5.76 -6.35 10.16
N ARG A 23 -4.82 -5.66 9.50
CA ARG A 23 -4.87 -5.34 8.05
C ARG A 23 -4.67 -6.57 7.17
N LEU A 24 -3.82 -7.49 7.61
CA LEU A 24 -3.52 -8.73 6.89
C LEU A 24 -4.63 -9.78 6.99
N LYS A 25 -5.51 -9.70 7.99
CA LYS A 25 -6.67 -10.61 8.10
C LYS A 25 -7.45 -10.66 6.78
N ARG A 26 -7.83 -11.88 6.38
CA ARG A 26 -8.67 -12.09 5.19
C ARG A 26 -10.00 -11.38 5.40
N LYS A 27 -10.38 -10.54 4.44
CA LYS A 27 -11.68 -9.87 4.37
C LYS A 27 -12.31 -10.20 3.03
N GLN A 28 -13.63 -10.35 3.02
CA GLN A 28 -14.39 -10.36 1.78
C GLN A 28 -14.61 -8.91 1.38
N TRP A 29 -13.98 -8.50 0.28
CA TRP A 29 -14.12 -7.16 -0.27
C TRP A 29 -15.20 -7.20 -1.36
N GLY A 30 -16.10 -6.22 -1.32
CA GLY A 30 -16.95 -5.92 -2.48
C GLY A 30 -16.15 -5.22 -3.56
N ASP A 31 -16.77 -5.04 -4.73
CA ASP A 31 -16.22 -4.24 -5.81
C ASP A 31 -16.01 -2.78 -5.34
N GLN A 32 -14.80 -2.27 -5.47
CA GLN A 32 -14.45 -0.93 -5.01
C GLN A 32 -14.66 0.08 -6.13
N LYS A 33 -15.41 1.16 -5.86
CA LYS A 33 -15.64 2.23 -6.84
C LYS A 33 -14.45 3.17 -7.03
N HIS A 34 -13.48 3.13 -6.12
CA HIS A 34 -12.34 4.03 -6.10
C HIS A 34 -11.06 3.27 -5.74
N PRO A 35 -9.89 3.75 -6.17
CA PRO A 35 -8.60 3.20 -5.77
C PRO A 35 -8.44 3.16 -4.25
N MET A 36 -7.78 2.10 -3.78
CA MET A 36 -7.47 1.89 -2.36
C MET A 36 -6.38 2.84 -1.87
N PHE A 37 -5.41 3.18 -2.73
CA PHE A 37 -4.41 4.18 -2.39
C PHE A 37 -5.07 5.55 -2.42
N THR A 38 -5.11 6.18 -1.25
CA THR A 38 -5.72 7.49 -1.08
C THR A 38 -4.76 8.41 -0.38
N ALA A 39 -4.63 9.63 -0.85
CA ALA A 39 -3.64 10.52 -0.26
C ALA A 39 -4.15 11.32 0.98
N LYS A 40 -5.10 10.74 1.73
CA LYS A 40 -5.88 11.46 2.76
C LYS A 40 -5.18 11.68 4.11
N ASN A 41 -4.14 10.92 4.45
CA ASN A 41 -3.60 10.86 5.83
C ASN A 41 -2.14 11.35 5.98
N ILE A 42 -1.69 12.29 5.14
CA ILE A 42 -0.30 12.75 5.21
C ILE A 42 -0.19 13.93 6.20
N HIS A 43 -0.12 13.63 7.49
CA HIS A 43 0.34 14.59 8.48
C HIS A 43 1.87 14.59 8.53
N TYR A 44 2.51 15.49 7.79
CA TYR A 44 3.94 15.76 7.94
C TYR A 44 4.15 16.60 9.20
N GLU A 45 4.39 15.95 10.35
CA GLU A 45 5.06 16.62 11.46
C GLU A 45 6.56 16.68 11.14
N ILE A 46 7.09 17.89 10.93
CA ILE A 46 8.54 18.16 10.99
C ILE A 46 8.95 18.10 12.47
N ALA A 47 8.89 16.91 13.05
CA ALA A 47 9.35 16.64 14.41
C ALA A 47 10.56 15.72 14.32
N ALA A 48 11.60 16.02 15.10
CA ALA A 48 12.86 15.27 15.16
C ALA A 48 12.71 13.78 15.56
N ASN A 49 11.49 13.32 15.86
CA ASN A 49 11.12 11.96 16.23
C ASN A 49 9.96 11.40 15.39
N SER A 50 9.78 11.91 14.17
CA SER A 50 8.87 11.33 13.18
C SER A 50 9.30 9.89 12.90
N GLN A 51 8.33 8.97 12.76
CA GLN A 51 8.65 7.62 12.29
C GLN A 51 9.30 7.78 10.92
N ALA A 52 10.62 7.61 10.85
CA ALA A 52 11.36 7.57 9.60
C ALA A 52 10.86 6.35 8.82
N ILE A 53 9.84 6.56 7.99
CA ILE A 53 9.54 5.67 6.89
C ILE A 53 10.78 5.79 5.99
N ALA A 54 11.42 4.67 5.65
CA ALA A 54 12.61 4.67 4.78
C ALA A 54 12.37 5.43 3.46
N CYS A 55 11.11 5.60 3.08
CA CYS A 55 10.61 6.38 1.96
C CYS A 55 9.58 7.45 2.40
N GLY A 56 9.93 8.31 3.37
CA GLY A 56 9.04 9.37 3.88
C GLY A 56 8.30 10.17 2.80
N GLY A 57 8.96 10.43 1.67
CA GLY A 57 8.41 11.12 0.50
C GLY A 57 7.29 10.39 -0.27
N ILE A 58 7.01 9.10 0.02
CA ILE A 58 6.11 8.31 -0.82
C ILE A 58 4.67 8.85 -0.85
N GLY A 59 4.19 9.40 0.27
CA GLY A 59 2.90 10.08 0.31
C GLY A 59 2.87 11.32 -0.58
N VAL A 60 3.96 12.08 -0.66
CA VAL A 60 4.07 13.27 -1.52
C VAL A 60 4.09 12.87 -3.00
N ILE A 61 4.85 11.82 -3.32
CA ILE A 61 4.89 11.25 -4.68
C ILE A 61 3.49 10.76 -5.08
N HIS A 62 2.78 10.11 -4.16
CA HIS A 62 1.42 9.65 -4.42
C HIS A 62 0.43 10.81 -4.60
N GLN A 63 0.54 11.87 -3.77
CA GLN A 63 -0.22 13.11 -3.99
C GLN A 63 0.05 13.73 -5.36
N MET A 64 1.32 13.78 -5.77
CA MET A 64 1.70 14.29 -7.09
C MET A 64 1.06 13.45 -8.20
N ALA A 65 1.11 12.12 -8.10
CA ALA A 65 0.49 11.22 -9.07
C ALA A 65 -1.02 11.47 -9.19
N ILE A 66 -1.73 11.63 -8.07
CA ILE A 66 -3.17 11.97 -8.09
C ILE A 66 -3.40 13.33 -8.75
N ARG A 67 -2.65 14.37 -8.33
CA ARG A 67 -2.84 15.74 -8.84
C ARG A 67 -2.47 15.92 -10.30
N SER A 68 -1.56 15.09 -10.81
CA SER A 68 -1.19 15.07 -12.23
C SER A 68 -2.26 14.47 -13.13
N GLY A 69 -3.26 13.78 -12.56
CA GLY A 69 -4.25 13.03 -13.32
C GLY A 69 -3.81 11.60 -13.69
N LEU A 70 -2.54 11.24 -13.47
CA LEU A 70 -1.97 9.94 -13.83
C LEU A 70 -2.78 8.76 -13.28
N VAL A 71 -3.20 8.81 -12.01
CA VAL A 71 -3.99 7.72 -11.39
C VAL A 71 -5.31 7.52 -12.14
N LYS A 72 -6.00 8.64 -12.42
CA LYS A 72 -7.27 8.63 -13.14
C LYS A 72 -7.11 8.14 -14.58
N GLU A 73 -6.08 8.62 -15.27
CA GLU A 73 -5.81 8.24 -16.65
C GLU A 73 -5.49 6.75 -16.78
N ILE A 74 -4.76 6.17 -15.82
CA ILE A 74 -4.52 4.72 -15.79
C ILE A 74 -5.84 3.96 -15.63
N ASP A 75 -6.68 4.34 -14.66
CA ASP A 75 -7.93 3.62 -14.39
C ASP A 75 -8.96 3.78 -15.53
N GLU A 76 -8.90 4.87 -16.30
CA GLU A 76 -9.78 5.10 -17.46
C GLU A 76 -9.31 4.38 -18.74
N ASN A 77 -8.00 4.18 -18.91
CA ASN A 77 -7.43 3.60 -20.14
C ASN A 77 -7.04 2.13 -20.01
N LEU A 78 -7.03 1.58 -18.79
CA LEU A 78 -6.59 0.22 -18.52
C LEU A 78 -7.67 -0.58 -17.81
N GLU A 79 -8.39 -1.42 -18.57
CA GLU A 79 -9.39 -2.35 -18.04
C GLU A 79 -8.84 -3.78 -18.05
N LEU A 80 -7.97 -4.11 -17.09
CA LEU A 80 -7.38 -5.45 -16.96
C LEU A 80 -8.18 -6.32 -15.99
N LEU A 81 -8.81 -5.70 -15.00
CA LEU A 81 -9.51 -6.37 -13.92
C LEU A 81 -11.00 -6.44 -14.21
N LYS A 82 -11.55 -7.66 -14.17
CA LYS A 82 -13.01 -7.88 -14.26
C LYS A 82 -13.78 -7.34 -13.05
N ARG A 83 -13.09 -7.22 -11.90
CA ARG A 83 -13.62 -6.72 -10.63
C ARG A 83 -12.50 -6.08 -9.83
N HIS A 84 -12.77 -4.91 -9.24
CA HIS A 84 -11.82 -4.12 -8.46
C HIS A 84 -11.87 -4.54 -6.99
N ILE A 85 -11.21 -5.67 -6.67
CA ILE A 85 -11.29 -6.29 -5.34
C ILE A 85 -9.88 -6.47 -4.76
N PRO A 86 -9.45 -5.63 -3.79
CA PRO A 86 -9.94 -4.31 -3.44
C PRO A 86 -9.23 -3.16 -4.17
N TYR A 87 -8.51 -3.45 -5.25
CA TYR A 87 -7.59 -2.52 -5.89
C TYR A 87 -8.04 -2.21 -7.32
N HIS A 88 -7.70 -1.01 -7.77
CA HIS A 88 -7.77 -0.59 -9.16
C HIS A 88 -6.46 -0.85 -9.89
N GLU A 89 -6.48 -0.79 -11.21
CA GLU A 89 -5.30 -0.96 -12.06
C GLU A 89 -4.17 0.02 -11.67
N SER A 90 -4.52 1.27 -11.38
CA SER A 90 -3.58 2.26 -10.87
C SER A 90 -2.92 1.83 -9.58
N ASP A 91 -3.66 1.29 -8.59
CA ASP A 91 -3.09 0.80 -7.34
C ASP A 91 -2.05 -0.31 -7.59
N HIS A 92 -2.30 -1.21 -8.55
CA HIS A 92 -1.36 -2.28 -8.89
C HIS A 92 -0.08 -1.76 -9.52
N ILE A 93 -0.20 -0.85 -10.49
CA ILE A 93 0.94 -0.23 -11.17
C ILE A 93 1.75 0.62 -10.18
N LEU A 94 1.08 1.46 -9.40
CA LEU A 94 1.71 2.31 -8.41
C LEU A 94 2.40 1.50 -7.33
N ASN A 95 1.85 0.35 -6.93
CA ASN A 95 2.50 -0.53 -5.96
C ASN A 95 3.88 -1.02 -6.48
N ILE A 96 3.96 -1.42 -7.75
CA ILE A 96 5.23 -1.85 -8.37
C ILE A 96 6.17 -0.65 -8.52
N ALA A 97 5.67 0.48 -9.00
CA ALA A 97 6.48 1.69 -9.17
C ALA A 97 7.06 2.18 -7.83
N TYR A 98 6.25 2.18 -6.78
CA TYR A 98 6.65 2.62 -5.45
C TYR A 98 7.64 1.68 -4.77
N ASN A 99 7.58 0.39 -5.09
CA ASN A 99 8.61 -0.56 -4.68
C ASN A 99 9.98 -0.15 -5.25
N VAL A 100 10.05 0.14 -6.56
CA VAL A 100 11.29 0.58 -7.22
C VAL A 100 11.75 1.95 -6.70
N LEU A 101 10.83 2.91 -6.54
CA LEU A 101 11.15 4.23 -6.00
C LEU A 101 11.63 4.20 -4.55
N SER A 102 11.23 3.17 -3.78
CA SER A 102 11.73 2.94 -2.43
C SER A 102 13.10 2.27 -2.41
N GLY A 103 13.73 2.06 -3.57
CA GLY A 103 15.06 1.45 -3.70
C GLY A 103 15.06 -0.07 -3.73
N ASN A 104 13.89 -0.71 -3.77
CA ASN A 104 13.80 -2.16 -3.88
C ASN A 104 14.00 -2.61 -5.33
N VAL A 105 14.50 -3.83 -5.48
CA VAL A 105 14.86 -4.39 -6.80
C VAL A 105 14.02 -5.59 -7.17
N ARG A 106 13.39 -6.25 -6.19
CA ARG A 106 12.60 -7.47 -6.38
C ARG A 106 11.13 -7.21 -6.09
N LEU A 107 10.25 -7.95 -6.76
CA LEU A 107 8.81 -7.87 -6.50
C LEU A 107 8.46 -8.44 -5.13
N GLU A 108 9.26 -9.37 -4.61
CA GLU A 108 9.09 -9.92 -3.26
C GLU A 108 9.27 -8.86 -2.17
N ASP A 109 10.04 -7.80 -2.45
CA ASP A 109 10.31 -6.71 -1.51
C ASP A 109 9.05 -5.86 -1.23
N ILE A 110 8.02 -5.99 -2.07
CA ILE A 110 6.67 -5.43 -1.84
C ILE A 110 6.09 -5.93 -0.51
N GLU A 111 6.50 -7.11 -0.04
CA GLU A 111 6.11 -7.62 1.27
C GLU A 111 6.61 -6.74 2.43
N LEU A 112 7.77 -6.07 2.27
CA LEU A 112 8.30 -5.13 3.26
C LEU A 112 7.32 -3.96 3.44
N HIS A 113 6.82 -3.42 2.33
CA HIS A 113 5.81 -2.35 2.34
C HIS A 113 4.47 -2.81 2.92
N ARG A 114 4.04 -4.04 2.63
CA ARG A 114 2.80 -4.61 3.16
C ARG A 114 2.81 -4.76 4.68
N GLN A 115 4.00 -4.95 5.26
CA GLN A 115 4.21 -5.08 6.70
C GLN A 115 4.54 -3.76 7.40
N ASP A 116 4.75 -2.67 6.66
CA ASP A 116 5.03 -1.35 7.24
C ASP A 116 3.75 -0.54 7.39
N SER A 117 3.36 -0.31 8.65
CA SER A 117 2.17 0.49 8.95
C SER A 117 2.34 1.94 8.54
N GLY A 118 3.55 2.49 8.66
CA GLY A 118 3.84 3.88 8.30
C GLY A 118 3.71 4.10 6.79
N TYR A 119 4.25 3.16 6.00
CA TYR A 119 4.09 3.17 4.54
C TYR A 119 2.61 3.13 4.11
N LEU A 120 1.84 2.19 4.67
CA LEU A 120 0.40 2.09 4.39
C LEU A 120 -0.37 3.33 4.85
N ASP A 121 -0.01 3.91 6.00
CA ASP A 121 -0.62 5.13 6.50
C ASP A 121 -0.31 6.33 5.58
N ALA A 122 0.92 6.41 5.03
CA ALA A 122 1.33 7.45 4.09
C ALA A 122 0.61 7.37 2.73
N LEU A 123 0.29 6.16 2.27
CA LEU A 123 -0.56 5.92 1.10
C LEU A 123 -2.06 5.96 1.41
N GLY A 124 -2.45 6.25 2.66
CA GLY A 124 -3.83 6.19 3.14
C GLY A 124 -4.56 4.88 2.80
N ALA A 125 -3.79 3.78 2.75
CA ALA A 125 -4.27 2.48 2.31
C ALA A 125 -4.58 1.60 3.52
N GLU A 126 -5.69 0.86 3.46
CA GLU A 126 -5.99 -0.11 4.51
C GLU A 126 -5.04 -1.32 4.43
N ARG A 127 -4.70 -1.74 3.22
CA ARG A 127 -3.79 -2.86 2.92
C ARG A 127 -3.25 -2.73 1.51
N MET A 128 -2.21 -3.49 1.22
CA MET A 128 -1.62 -3.58 -0.11
C MET A 128 -1.76 -5.00 -0.68
N CYS A 129 -1.85 -5.11 -2.01
CA CYS A 129 -1.98 -6.42 -2.64
C CYS A 129 -0.76 -7.27 -2.31
N ALA A 130 -0.98 -8.53 -1.96
CA ALA A 130 0.10 -9.50 -1.90
C ALA A 130 0.19 -10.14 -3.27
N LEU A 131 1.26 -9.88 -4.01
CA LEU A 131 1.56 -10.59 -5.26
C LEU A 131 1.78 -12.11 -5.05
N LYS A 132 1.79 -12.56 -3.78
CA LYS A 132 2.14 -13.92 -3.36
C LYS A 132 0.95 -14.88 -3.23
N TYR A 133 -0.29 -14.41 -3.31
CA TYR A 133 -1.45 -15.29 -3.26
C TYR A 133 -2.06 -15.42 -4.64
N GLY A 134 -2.06 -16.66 -5.13
CA GLY A 134 -2.54 -17.05 -6.45
C GLY A 134 -3.81 -16.30 -6.84
N ILE A 135 -3.77 -15.77 -8.07
CA ILE A 135 -4.89 -15.19 -8.79
C ILE A 135 -6.14 -16.02 -8.47
N PRO A 136 -7.12 -15.47 -7.74
CA PRO A 136 -8.36 -16.17 -7.50
C PRO A 136 -9.02 -16.57 -8.82
N GLU A 137 -9.81 -17.65 -8.86
CA GLU A 137 -10.52 -18.12 -10.06
C GLU A 137 -11.23 -16.98 -10.84
N TRP A 138 -11.74 -15.98 -10.12
CA TRP A 138 -12.45 -14.81 -10.65
C TRP A 138 -11.55 -13.70 -11.21
N LEU A 139 -10.25 -13.73 -10.93
CA LEU A 139 -9.21 -12.82 -11.45
C LEU A 139 -8.49 -13.44 -12.67
N LYS A 140 -8.87 -14.64 -13.12
CA LYS A 140 -8.39 -15.22 -14.38
C LYS A 140 -8.86 -14.34 -15.55
N ILE A 141 -7.92 -13.65 -16.19
CA ILE A 141 -8.09 -13.00 -17.50
C ILE A 141 -8.59 -14.11 -18.44
N PRO A 142 -9.74 -13.94 -19.13
CA PRO A 142 -10.16 -14.93 -20.11
C PRO A 142 -9.07 -14.98 -21.19
N PRO A 143 -8.73 -16.17 -21.74
CA PRO A 143 -7.72 -16.25 -22.78
C PRO A 143 -8.09 -15.26 -23.87
N LEU A 144 -7.13 -14.43 -24.29
CA LEU A 144 -7.26 -13.53 -25.41
C LEU A 144 -7.79 -14.38 -26.58
N ARG A 145 -9.02 -14.10 -27.03
CA ARG A 145 -9.53 -14.72 -28.24
C ARG A 145 -8.65 -14.22 -29.38
N ALA A 146 -7.83 -15.11 -29.91
CA ALA A 146 -7.20 -14.94 -31.22
C ALA A 146 -8.26 -14.95 -32.31
#